data_AF-A0A9N9H779-F1
#
_entry.id   AF-A0A9N9H779-F1
#
_cell.length_a   1.000
_cell.length_b   1.000
_cell.length_c   1.000
_cell.angle_alpha   90.00
_cell.angle_beta   90.00
_cell.angle_gamma   90.00
#
_symmetry.space_group_name_H-M   'P 1'
#
loop_
_entity.id
_entity.type
_entity.pdbx_description
1 polymer ?
#
loop_
_entity_poly.entity_id
_entity_poly.type
_entity_poly.pdbx_seq_one_letter_code
_entity_poly.pdbx_strand_id
1 'polypeptide(L)'
;MSSKKLFTLEELSQHDKKGSLYVAIKGKVYDVSKFIDEAGSKHLNQKNAYLTFFTSNYEHPGGEEVLLDEAGRDATDAFEDVGHSEEALEILKGLEIGEFVKASATMSSKKLFTFEELSQHNKKGSLYVAIKGKIYDISKFIDEHPGGEVVLLDEAGRDATDAFKDVGHSGEALEILKGLEIGELIV
;
A
#
# COMPACT_ATOMS: atom_id res chain seq x y z
N MET A 1 6.39 -19.25 7.52
CA MET A 1 5.59 -18.05 7.84
C MET A 1 5.21 -17.43 6.51
N SER A 2 3.96 -17.59 6.08
CA SER A 2 3.52 -17.03 4.80
C SER A 2 3.40 -15.51 4.97
N SER A 3 4.27 -14.76 4.32
CA SER A 3 4.17 -13.30 4.24
C SER A 3 2.84 -12.95 3.60
N LYS A 4 1.88 -12.47 4.38
CA LYS A 4 0.58 -12.03 3.86
C LYS A 4 0.82 -10.77 3.03
N LYS A 5 0.32 -10.76 1.80
CA LYS A 5 0.40 -9.59 0.92
C LYS A 5 -0.52 -8.51 1.49
N LEU A 6 -0.01 -7.28 1.61
CA LEU A 6 -0.79 -6.12 2.02
C LEU A 6 -1.37 -5.45 0.78
N PHE A 7 -2.62 -5.03 0.86
CA PHE A 7 -3.34 -4.39 -0.23
C PHE A 7 -3.95 -3.08 0.24
N THR A 8 -3.71 -2.00 -0.51
CA THR A 8 -4.25 -0.66 -0.24
C THR A 8 -5.54 -0.45 -1.03
N LEU A 9 -6.34 0.55 -0.67
CA LEU A 9 -7.53 0.93 -1.45
C LEU A 9 -7.19 1.22 -2.92
N GLU A 10 -6.04 1.83 -3.18
CA GLU A 10 -5.57 2.12 -4.54
C GLU A 10 -5.28 0.82 -5.31
N GLU A 11 -4.59 -0.14 -4.69
CA GLU A 11 -4.34 -1.45 -5.30
C GLU A 11 -5.65 -2.23 -5.53
N LEU A 12 -6.58 -2.22 -4.57
CA LEU A 12 -7.89 -2.85 -4.74
C LEU A 12 -8.63 -2.24 -5.93
N SER A 13 -8.62 -0.92 -6.07
CA SER A 13 -9.30 -0.22 -7.17
C SER A 13 -8.80 -0.59 -8.57
N GLN A 14 -7.61 -1.20 -8.69
CA GLN A 14 -7.09 -1.73 -9.96
C GLN A 14 -7.66 -3.10 -10.32
N HIS A 15 -8.30 -3.76 -9.35
CA HIS A 15 -8.88 -5.10 -9.44
C HIS A 15 -10.41 -5.04 -9.34
N ASP A 16 -11.01 -4.17 -10.16
CA ASP A 16 -12.46 -3.94 -10.27
C ASP A 16 -13.10 -4.65 -11.49
N LYS A 17 -12.39 -5.57 -12.15
CA LYS A 17 -12.77 -6.08 -13.49
C LYS A 17 -12.96 -7.59 -13.54
N LYS A 18 -13.76 -8.03 -14.52
CA LYS A 18 -13.96 -9.46 -14.84
C LYS A 18 -12.61 -10.13 -15.15
N GLY A 19 -12.25 -11.13 -14.33
CA GLY A 19 -10.95 -11.83 -14.36
C GLY A 19 -9.95 -11.38 -13.28
N SER A 20 -10.18 -10.25 -12.61
CA SER A 20 -9.41 -9.83 -11.44
C SER A 20 -10.25 -8.92 -10.55
N LEU A 21 -11.01 -9.55 -9.65
CA LEU A 21 -12.01 -8.90 -8.80
C LEU A 21 -11.65 -9.11 -7.33
N TYR A 22 -11.19 -8.06 -6.66
CA TYR A 22 -10.78 -8.13 -5.26
C TYR A 22 -11.70 -7.30 -4.39
N VAL A 23 -12.07 -7.85 -3.23
CA VAL A 23 -12.93 -7.18 -2.26
C VAL A 23 -12.27 -7.20 -0.88
N ALA A 24 -12.33 -6.09 -0.16
CA ALA A 24 -11.91 -6.02 1.23
C ALA A 24 -13.11 -6.21 2.16
N ILE A 25 -13.03 -7.20 3.07
CA ILE A 25 -14.05 -7.45 4.09
C ILE A 25 -13.35 -7.70 5.42
N LYS A 26 -13.70 -6.93 6.45
CA LYS A 26 -13.13 -7.00 7.81
C LYS A 26 -11.60 -6.93 7.83
N GLY A 27 -11.04 -6.04 7.01
CA GLY A 27 -9.59 -5.84 6.95
C GLY A 27 -8.83 -6.94 6.21
N LYS A 28 -9.51 -7.84 5.48
CA LYS A 28 -8.88 -8.88 4.67
C LYS A 28 -9.30 -8.76 3.22
N VAL A 29 -8.43 -9.15 2.30
CA VAL A 29 -8.69 -9.11 0.86
C VAL A 29 -8.94 -10.51 0.33
N TYR A 30 -10.01 -10.63 -0.44
CA TYR A 30 -10.48 -11.88 -1.02
C TYR A 30 -10.54 -11.78 -2.55
N ASP A 31 -10.05 -12.82 -3.23
CA ASP A 31 -10.19 -12.96 -4.68
C ASP A 31 -11.55 -13.58 -5.02
N VAL A 32 -12.48 -12.74 -5.44
CA VAL A 32 -13.84 -13.13 -5.84
C VAL A 32 -13.98 -13.26 -7.35
N SER A 33 -12.88 -13.10 -8.11
CA SER A 33 -12.87 -13.27 -9.57
C SER A 33 -13.38 -14.64 -10.02
N LYS A 34 -13.10 -15.69 -9.22
CA LYS A 34 -13.55 -17.06 -9.46
C LYS A 34 -15.08 -17.24 -9.47
N PHE A 35 -15.82 -16.31 -8.87
CA PHE A 35 -17.28 -16.33 -8.89
C PHE A 35 -17.86 -15.74 -10.17
N ILE A 36 -17.06 -15.03 -10.97
CA ILE A 36 -17.49 -14.34 -12.19
C ILE A 36 -16.94 -15.05 -13.46
N ASP A 37 -15.98 -15.96 -13.31
CA ASP A 37 -15.26 -16.57 -14.45
C ASP A 37 -16.02 -17.70 -15.19
N GLU A 38 -17.12 -18.25 -14.64
CA GLU A 38 -17.78 -19.41 -15.25
C GLU A 38 -19.02 -19.07 -16.11
N ALA A 39 -18.84 -18.19 -17.09
CA ALA A 39 -19.77 -18.11 -18.23
C ALA A 39 -19.50 -19.29 -19.19
N GLY A 40 -19.95 -20.50 -18.81
CA GLY A 40 -19.53 -21.74 -19.45
C GLY A 40 -20.45 -22.96 -19.40
N SER A 41 -21.78 -22.81 -19.29
CA SER A 41 -22.80 -23.83 -19.67
C SER A 41 -22.81 -25.20 -18.92
N LYS A 42 -23.87 -25.50 -18.15
CA LYS A 42 -24.91 -26.54 -18.45
C LYS A 42 -25.68 -27.06 -17.23
N HIS A 43 -26.95 -27.30 -17.53
CA HIS A 43 -28.02 -28.00 -16.83
C HIS A 43 -27.67 -29.39 -16.22
N LEU A 44 -28.14 -29.60 -14.97
CA LEU A 44 -28.67 -30.81 -14.30
C LEU A 44 -28.02 -32.19 -14.53
N ASN A 45 -27.47 -32.81 -13.46
CA ASN A 45 -27.65 -34.25 -13.22
C ASN A 45 -27.59 -34.64 -11.72
N GLN A 46 -28.65 -35.31 -11.30
CA GLN A 46 -28.99 -35.83 -9.99
C GLN A 46 -28.17 -37.11 -9.69
N LYS A 47 -27.10 -37.05 -8.87
CA LYS A 47 -26.58 -38.25 -8.17
C LYS A 47 -25.47 -38.10 -7.09
N ASN A 48 -25.09 -36.91 -6.62
CA ASN A 48 -24.19 -36.79 -5.46
C ASN A 48 -24.62 -35.67 -4.50
N ALA A 49 -25.52 -35.99 -3.56
CA ALA A 49 -26.32 -35.04 -2.80
C ALA A 49 -25.66 -34.47 -1.51
N TYR A 50 -24.33 -34.54 -1.35
CA TYR A 50 -23.68 -33.95 -0.16
C TYR A 50 -22.39 -33.16 -0.46
N LEU A 51 -21.75 -33.39 -1.62
CA LEU A 51 -20.55 -32.66 -2.04
C LEU A 51 -20.79 -31.78 -3.27
N THR A 52 -21.89 -31.98 -4.01
CA THR A 52 -22.30 -31.17 -5.18
C THR A 52 -23.25 -30.02 -4.81
N PHE A 53 -23.51 -29.80 -3.51
CA PHE A 53 -24.26 -28.64 -3.01
C PHE A 53 -23.36 -27.42 -2.72
N PHE A 54 -22.04 -27.61 -2.68
CA PHE A 54 -21.11 -26.56 -2.28
C PHE A 54 -20.27 -25.98 -3.42
N THR A 55 -20.39 -26.45 -4.67
CA THR A 55 -19.41 -26.11 -5.72
C THR A 55 -19.96 -25.85 -7.13
N SER A 56 -21.27 -25.70 -7.36
CA SER A 56 -21.78 -25.52 -8.74
C SER A 56 -22.76 -24.37 -8.99
N ASN A 57 -23.01 -23.50 -8.02
CA ASN A 57 -23.65 -22.19 -8.27
C ASN A 57 -23.26 -21.24 -7.14
N TYR A 58 -21.99 -20.81 -7.10
CA TYR A 58 -21.68 -19.59 -6.36
C TYR A 58 -22.12 -18.37 -7.18
N GLU A 59 -23.40 -18.33 -7.53
CA GLU A 59 -24.06 -17.06 -7.80
C GLU A 59 -24.22 -16.41 -6.44
N HIS A 60 -23.51 -15.30 -6.23
CA HIS A 60 -23.71 -14.47 -5.06
C HIS A 60 -25.21 -14.13 -4.97
N PRO A 61 -25.89 -14.29 -3.83
CA PRO A 61 -27.34 -14.13 -3.75
C PRO A 61 -27.84 -12.72 -4.11
N GLY A 62 -26.93 -11.74 -4.15
CA GLY A 62 -27.18 -10.38 -4.66
C GLY A 62 -26.91 -10.17 -6.17
N GLY A 63 -26.54 -11.22 -6.92
CA GLY A 63 -26.18 -11.17 -8.34
C GLY A 63 -24.71 -10.84 -8.61
N GLU A 64 -24.28 -10.92 -9.87
CA GLU A 64 -22.91 -10.54 -10.29
C GLU A 64 -22.67 -9.02 -10.18
N GLU A 65 -23.73 -8.22 -10.31
CA GLU A 65 -23.69 -6.75 -10.36
C GLU A 65 -23.22 -6.15 -9.03
N VAL A 66 -23.65 -6.72 -7.90
CA VAL A 66 -23.22 -6.23 -6.57
C VAL A 66 -21.76 -6.53 -6.28
N LEU A 67 -21.21 -7.62 -6.83
CA LEU A 67 -19.80 -7.94 -6.68
C LEU A 67 -18.91 -7.00 -7.48
N LEU A 68 -19.39 -6.52 -8.64
CA LEU A 68 -18.70 -5.54 -9.48
C LEU A 68 -18.74 -4.14 -8.88
N ASP A 69 -19.85 -3.72 -8.27
CA ASP A 69 -19.97 -2.40 -7.64
C ASP A 69 -19.09 -2.27 -6.39
N GLU A 70 -18.98 -3.35 -5.62
CA GLU A 70 -18.16 -3.44 -4.41
C GLU A 70 -16.72 -3.87 -4.69
N ALA A 71 -16.40 -4.19 -5.94
CA ALA A 71 -15.05 -4.54 -6.35
C ALA A 71 -14.12 -3.33 -6.18
N GLY A 72 -12.92 -3.62 -5.72
CA GLY A 72 -11.92 -2.60 -5.49
C GLY A 72 -12.20 -1.67 -4.30
N ARG A 73 -13.18 -2.00 -3.46
CA ARG A 73 -13.57 -1.22 -2.28
C ARG A 73 -13.57 -2.06 -1.00
N ASP A 74 -13.74 -1.36 0.11
CA ASP A 74 -14.00 -1.94 1.43
C ASP A 74 -15.50 -2.24 1.55
N ALA A 75 -15.89 -3.47 1.21
CA ALA A 75 -17.27 -3.96 1.29
C ALA A 75 -17.62 -4.47 2.70
N THR A 76 -16.82 -4.13 3.71
CA THR A 76 -17.07 -4.53 5.11
C THR A 76 -18.46 -4.08 5.55
N ASP A 77 -18.82 -2.82 5.28
CA ASP A 77 -20.11 -2.25 5.66
C ASP A 77 -21.27 -2.92 4.91
N ALA A 78 -21.14 -3.08 3.58
CA ALA A 78 -22.13 -3.75 2.74
C ALA A 78 -22.35 -5.22 3.15
N PHE A 79 -21.29 -5.93 3.53
CA PHE A 79 -21.38 -7.31 3.99
C PHE A 79 -22.10 -7.44 5.34
N GLU A 80 -21.87 -6.50 6.25
CA GLU A 80 -22.51 -6.48 7.58
C GLU A 80 -23.96 -5.99 7.52
N ASP A 81 -24.28 -5.02 6.66
CA ASP A 81 -25.63 -4.47 6.47
C ASP A 81 -26.60 -5.53 5.89
N VAL A 82 -26.12 -6.37 4.97
CA VAL A 82 -26.90 -7.47 4.37
C VAL A 82 -27.09 -8.63 5.37
N GLY A 83 -26.28 -8.72 6.43
CA GLY A 83 -26.43 -9.74 7.48
C GLY A 83 -25.92 -11.12 7.10
N HIS A 84 -24.84 -11.21 6.31
CA HIS A 84 -24.19 -12.49 6.00
C HIS A 84 -23.71 -13.21 7.28
N SER A 85 -24.11 -14.47 7.45
CA SER A 85 -23.71 -15.31 8.60
C SER A 85 -22.22 -15.63 8.59
N GLU A 86 -21.64 -15.99 9.74
CA GLU A 86 -20.21 -16.34 9.87
C GLU A 86 -19.77 -17.48 8.94
N GLU A 87 -20.71 -18.35 8.55
CA GLU A 87 -20.51 -19.43 7.56
C GLU A 87 -20.11 -18.89 6.17
N ALA A 88 -20.59 -17.70 5.79
CA ALA A 88 -20.19 -17.05 4.54
C ALA A 88 -18.72 -16.57 4.58
N LEU A 89 -18.23 -16.18 5.77
CA LEU A 89 -16.82 -15.85 5.97
C LEU A 89 -15.92 -17.09 5.90
N GLU A 90 -16.40 -18.28 6.28
CA GLU A 90 -15.64 -19.53 6.14
C GLU A 90 -15.36 -19.87 4.68
N ILE A 91 -16.31 -19.59 3.80
CA ILE A 91 -16.13 -19.74 2.36
C ILE A 91 -15.07 -18.74 1.86
N LEU A 92 -15.19 -17.48 2.27
CA LEU A 92 -14.26 -16.42 1.89
C LEU A 92 -12.84 -16.69 2.39
N LYS A 93 -12.65 -17.36 3.55
CA LYS A 93 -11.31 -17.76 4.02
C LYS A 93 -10.53 -18.58 3.00
N GLY A 94 -11.20 -19.37 2.15
CA GLY A 94 -10.55 -20.12 1.06
C GLY A 94 -10.04 -19.24 -0.10
N LEU A 95 -10.47 -17.98 -0.14
CA LEU A 95 -10.15 -16.98 -1.17
C LEU A 95 -9.30 -15.82 -0.62
N GLU A 96 -8.86 -15.90 0.65
CA GLU A 96 -8.00 -14.89 1.27
C GLU A 96 -6.68 -14.78 0.49
N ILE A 97 -6.43 -13.62 -0.12
CA ILE A 97 -5.18 -13.32 -0.83
C ILE A 97 -4.28 -12.37 -0.03
N GLY A 98 -4.81 -11.69 0.99
CA GLY A 98 -4.03 -10.75 1.78
C GLY A 98 -4.82 -9.99 2.84
N GLU A 99 -4.19 -8.96 3.38
CA GLU A 99 -4.77 -8.06 4.39
C GLU A 99 -5.00 -6.67 3.79
N PHE A 100 -6.17 -6.10 4.07
CA PHE A 100 -6.56 -4.78 3.62
C PHE A 100 -6.04 -3.73 4.59
N VAL A 101 -5.20 -2.82 4.10
CA VAL A 101 -4.71 -1.67 4.85
C VAL A 101 -5.46 -0.43 4.39
N LYS A 102 -6.40 0.03 5.22
CA LYS A 102 -6.97 1.37 5.10
C LYS A 102 -5.82 2.38 5.21
N ALA A 103 -5.81 3.39 4.34
CA ALA A 103 -4.71 4.33 4.05
C ALA A 103 -4.15 5.14 5.24
N SER A 104 -3.74 4.45 6.30
CA SER A 104 -3.20 4.95 7.55
C SER A 104 -2.21 3.95 8.18
N ALA A 105 -2.15 2.70 7.71
CA ALA A 105 -1.05 1.78 8.03
C ALA A 105 0.00 1.79 6.91
N THR A 106 1.01 2.62 7.13
CA THR A 106 2.17 2.88 6.25
C THR A 106 2.86 1.63 5.72
N MET A 107 2.69 1.34 4.42
CA MET A 107 3.81 0.95 3.58
C MET A 107 4.24 2.18 2.79
N SER A 108 4.85 3.16 3.47
CA SER A 108 5.80 4.01 2.77
C SER A 108 6.98 3.10 2.47
N SER A 109 7.07 2.61 1.24
CA SER A 109 8.33 2.10 0.69
C SER A 109 9.32 3.26 0.74
N LYS A 110 9.94 3.49 1.90
CA LYS A 110 11.00 4.47 2.07
C LYS A 110 12.07 4.09 1.07
N LYS A 111 12.35 5.00 0.16
CA LYS A 111 13.35 4.79 -0.87
C LYS A 111 14.69 4.58 -0.16
N LEU A 112 15.35 3.46 -0.42
CA LEU A 112 16.64 3.16 0.16
C LEU A 112 17.70 3.79 -0.72
N PHE A 113 18.66 4.47 -0.10
CA PHE A 113 19.77 5.11 -0.79
C PHE A 113 21.08 4.55 -0.27
N THR A 114 22.01 4.26 -1.16
CA THR A 114 23.40 3.98 -0.80
C THR A 114 24.19 5.28 -0.65
N PHE A 115 25.35 5.24 0.01
CA PHE A 115 26.30 6.36 0.00
C PHE A 115 26.73 6.76 -1.42
N GLU A 116 26.83 5.79 -2.33
CA GLU A 116 27.22 6.03 -3.71
C GLU A 116 26.14 6.83 -4.45
N GLU A 117 24.87 6.46 -4.30
CA GLU A 117 23.75 7.24 -4.83
C GLU A 117 23.67 8.62 -4.18
N LEU A 118 23.78 8.70 -2.85
CA LEU A 118 23.75 9.97 -2.14
C LEU A 118 24.82 10.94 -2.66
N SER A 119 26.06 10.45 -2.87
CA SER A 119 27.17 11.25 -3.38
C SER A 119 26.95 11.80 -4.80
N GLN A 120 25.99 11.27 -5.58
CA GLN A 120 25.64 11.80 -6.90
C GLN A 120 24.74 13.05 -6.80
N HIS A 121 24.10 13.26 -5.65
CA HIS A 121 23.15 14.34 -5.40
C HIS A 121 23.81 15.52 -4.66
N ASN A 122 24.83 16.10 -5.29
CA ASN A 122 25.64 17.18 -4.73
C ASN A 122 25.60 18.50 -5.54
N LYS A 123 24.55 18.73 -6.33
CA LYS A 123 24.44 19.90 -7.23
C LYS A 123 23.15 20.68 -7.00
N LYS A 124 23.17 21.97 -7.32
CA LYS A 124 21.94 22.78 -7.36
C LYS A 124 20.90 22.13 -8.28
N GLY A 125 19.72 21.83 -7.74
CA GLY A 125 18.64 21.10 -8.41
C GLY A 125 18.58 19.59 -8.11
N SER A 126 19.65 19.02 -7.55
CA SER A 126 19.68 17.64 -7.05
C SER A 126 20.66 17.55 -5.90
N LEU A 127 20.19 17.98 -4.72
CA LEU A 127 20.98 18.26 -3.54
C LEU A 127 20.38 17.55 -2.34
N TYR A 128 20.96 16.41 -2.00
CA TYR A 128 20.46 15.54 -0.94
C TYR A 128 21.46 15.49 0.21
N VAL A 129 20.96 15.31 1.42
CA VAL A 129 21.79 15.15 2.62
C VAL A 129 21.28 14.00 3.46
N ALA A 130 22.20 13.27 4.09
CA ALA A 130 21.85 12.29 5.11
C ALA A 130 21.95 12.91 6.50
N ILE A 131 20.89 12.77 7.30
CA ILE A 131 20.88 13.19 8.71
C ILE A 131 20.27 12.07 9.54
N LYS A 132 21.02 11.55 10.51
CA LYS A 132 20.64 10.42 11.38
C LYS A 132 20.16 9.20 10.59
N GLY A 133 20.85 8.89 9.49
CA GLY A 133 20.53 7.74 8.62
C GLY A 133 19.32 7.94 7.72
N LYS A 134 18.73 9.14 7.65
CA LYS A 134 17.61 9.46 6.75
C LYS A 134 18.06 10.40 5.65
N ILE A 135 17.49 10.24 4.44
CA ILE A 135 17.82 11.09 3.29
C ILE A 135 16.77 12.17 3.11
N TYR A 136 17.25 13.39 2.90
CA TYR A 136 16.43 14.59 2.73
C TYR A 136 16.75 15.27 1.40
N ASP A 137 15.70 15.62 0.63
CA ASP A 137 15.84 16.47 -0.56
C ASP A 137 15.75 17.94 -0.16
N ILE A 138 16.89 18.61 -0.14
CA ILE A 138 16.97 20.04 0.19
C ILE A 138 17.18 20.89 -1.08
N SER A 139 17.02 20.31 -2.28
CA SER A 139 17.22 21.01 -3.56
C SER A 139 16.35 22.27 -3.70
N LYS A 140 15.14 22.24 -3.14
CA LYS A 140 14.20 23.38 -3.16
C LYS A 140 14.38 24.32 -1.98
N PHE A 141 14.99 23.84 -0.90
CA PHE A 141 15.16 24.58 0.34
C PHE A 141 16.48 25.35 0.39
N ILE A 142 17.39 25.11 -0.56
CA ILE A 142 18.72 25.71 -0.59
C ILE A 142 18.72 27.24 -0.54
N ASP A 143 17.80 27.90 -1.24
CA ASP A 143 17.66 29.36 -1.28
C ASP A 143 16.92 29.92 -0.04
N GLU A 144 16.16 29.09 0.67
CA GLU A 144 15.40 29.48 1.87
C GLU A 144 16.17 29.21 3.17
N HIS A 145 17.33 28.55 3.09
CA HIS A 145 18.10 28.19 4.26
C HIS A 145 18.74 29.43 4.92
N PRO A 146 18.43 29.74 6.19
CA PRO A 146 18.94 30.93 6.87
C PRO A 146 20.46 30.92 7.09
N GLY A 147 21.10 29.74 7.07
CA GLY A 147 22.55 29.60 7.11
C GLY A 147 23.24 29.82 5.74
N GLY A 148 22.47 30.09 4.69
CA GLY A 148 22.93 30.25 3.32
C GLY A 148 23.10 28.93 2.56
N GLU A 149 23.24 29.05 1.25
CA GLU A 149 23.39 27.90 0.34
C GLU A 149 24.77 27.20 0.43
N VAL A 150 25.81 27.95 0.81
CA VAL A 150 27.20 27.47 0.78
C VAL A 150 27.40 26.29 1.72
N VAL A 151 26.84 26.37 2.93
CA VAL A 151 26.93 25.30 3.94
C VAL A 151 26.15 24.05 3.53
N LEU A 152 25.06 24.21 2.77
CA LEU A 152 24.29 23.08 2.27
C LEU A 152 25.00 22.38 1.11
N LEU A 153 25.66 23.14 0.24
CA LEU A 153 26.46 22.61 -0.86
C LEU A 153 27.70 21.85 -0.38
N ASP A 154 28.32 22.28 0.71
CA ASP A 154 29.49 21.62 1.29
C ASP A 154 29.13 20.22 1.85
N GLU A 155 27.97 20.13 2.50
CA GLU A 155 27.45 18.89 3.10
C GLU A 155 26.61 18.04 2.12
N ALA A 156 26.40 18.52 0.90
CA ALA A 156 25.59 17.84 -0.10
C ALA A 156 26.21 16.51 -0.53
N GLY A 157 25.37 15.50 -0.63
CA GLY A 157 25.73 14.14 -1.02
C GLY A 157 26.52 13.38 0.06
N ARG A 158 26.42 13.80 1.33
CA ARG A 158 27.12 13.18 2.46
C ARG A 158 26.23 13.09 3.70
N ASP A 159 26.75 12.46 4.75
CA ASP A 159 26.10 12.48 6.06
C ASP A 159 26.48 13.76 6.81
N ALA A 160 25.47 14.63 6.93
CA ALA A 160 25.54 15.94 7.57
C ALA A 160 25.04 15.88 9.02
N THR A 161 24.98 14.70 9.64
CA THR A 161 24.41 14.52 10.98
C THR A 161 25.15 15.35 12.02
N ASP A 162 26.48 15.32 11.98
CA ASP A 162 27.32 16.08 12.90
C ASP A 162 27.22 17.58 12.64
N ALA A 163 27.30 18.02 11.39
CA ALA A 163 27.16 19.43 11.02
C ALA A 163 25.79 20.00 11.45
N PHE A 164 24.71 19.26 11.20
CA PHE A 164 23.36 19.68 11.59
C PHE A 164 23.21 19.81 13.11
N LYS A 165 23.83 18.88 13.86
CA LYS A 165 23.80 18.85 15.33
C LYS A 165 24.66 19.94 15.95
N ASP A 166 25.84 20.21 15.39
CA ASP A 166 26.79 21.21 15.88
C ASP A 166 26.20 22.63 15.80
N VAL A 167 25.49 22.93 14.70
CA VAL A 167 24.80 24.21 14.52
C VAL A 167 23.67 24.42 15.52
N GLY A 168 23.05 23.35 16.03
CA GLY A 168 21.98 23.45 17.03
C GLY A 168 20.65 23.98 16.48
N HIS A 169 20.21 23.46 15.33
CA HIS A 169 18.93 23.82 14.72
C HIS A 169 17.73 23.68 15.68
N SER A 170 16.78 24.62 15.59
CA SER A 170 15.59 24.69 16.43
C SER A 170 14.59 23.55 16.12
N GLY A 171 13.59 23.38 17.00
CA GLY A 171 12.51 22.41 16.78
C GLY A 171 11.76 22.63 15.47
N GLU A 172 11.51 23.89 15.09
CA GLU A 172 10.86 24.25 13.83
C GLU A 172 11.67 23.80 12.60
N ALA A 173 13.01 23.92 12.65
CA ALA A 173 13.87 23.46 11.57
C ALA A 173 13.80 21.92 11.40
N LEU A 174 13.61 21.17 12.49
CA LEU A 174 13.37 19.72 12.42
C LEU A 174 12.01 19.39 11.80
N GLU A 175 11.00 20.22 12.00
CA GLU A 175 9.69 20.02 11.38
C GLU A 175 9.74 20.26 9.87
N ILE A 176 10.44 21.31 9.43
CA ILE A 176 10.73 21.55 8.01
C ILE A 176 11.49 20.35 7.43
N LEU A 177 12.56 19.91 8.12
CA LEU A 177 13.38 18.78 7.69
C LEU A 177 12.55 17.49 7.50
N LYS A 178 11.61 17.20 8.40
CA LYS A 178 10.71 16.02 8.27
C LYS A 178 9.90 16.06 6.98
N GLY A 179 9.47 17.23 6.52
CA GLY A 179 8.74 17.39 5.27
C GLY A 179 9.59 17.15 4.01
N LEU A 180 10.92 17.16 4.16
CA LEU A 180 11.89 16.95 3.09
C LEU A 180 12.41 15.50 3.03
N GLU A 181 11.94 14.61 3.91
CA GLU A 181 12.38 13.20 3.96
C GLU A 181 11.93 12.47 2.69
N ILE A 182 12.90 11.92 1.94
CA ILE A 182 12.65 11.14 0.73
C ILE A 182 13.01 9.66 0.88
N GLY A 183 13.71 9.28 1.96
CA GLY A 183 14.17 7.92 2.12
C GLY A 183 15.09 7.68 3.32
N GLU A 184 15.77 6.54 3.30
CA GLU A 184 16.68 6.09 4.35
C GLU A 184 18.03 5.66 3.74
N LEU A 185 19.12 5.96 4.46
CA LEU A 185 20.47 5.61 4.07
C LEU A 185 20.77 4.18 4.53
N ILE A 186 21.16 3.32 3.60
CA ILE A 186 21.65 1.97 3.91
C ILE A 186 23.18 2.00 4.02
N VAL A 187 23.69 1.39 5.10
CA VAL A 187 25.11 1.35 5.47
C VAL A 187 25.68 -0.05 5.36
#